data_AF-A0A7X8EZE6-F1
#
_entry.id   AF-A0A7X8EZE6-F1
#
_cell.length_a   1.000
_cell.length_b   1.000
_cell.length_c   1.000
_cell.angle_alpha   90.00
_cell.angle_beta   90.00
_cell.angle_gamma   90.00
#
_symmetry.space_group_name_H-M   'P 1'
#
loop_
_entity.id
_entity.type
_entity.pdbx_description
1 polymer ?
#
loop_
_entity_poly.entity_id
_entity_poly.type
_entity_poly.pdbx_seq_one_letter_code
_entity_poly.pdbx_strand_id
1 'polypeptide(L)'
;MGNNKTTIRAFTLVEMLTTVAIIGILLAVLIPAFNQVSKTATRVKQRAQFQNIEIALETFRSDTGDYPPSHFDTSIGQYSAAERLAEAVVGRDGFGFHPASRFYESGKGDIDGDGTPDPVGQGTIYNAIDGVICSSGYVQTAEENRAVRKGPYLELENANAVRLSNYGAIYQSLWQKQNKPPSLVLADVFKTAKLTTDRKTGRPILYYRANRLKTGHSADTIGANTYAYAEGNVIATLTGQSIEAGWFYNRTRNPNFTDPPRPYRAESFILHSAGPDGVYGTTDDMFNFDERE
;
A
#
# COMPACT_ATOMS: atom_id res chain seq x y z
N MET A 1 -31.60 60.25 -39.62
CA MET A 1 -31.00 59.02 -39.07
C MET A 1 -29.49 59.18 -39.09
N GLY A 2 -28.89 59.58 -37.95
CA GLY A 2 -27.44 59.73 -37.82
C GLY A 2 -26.80 58.39 -37.47
N ASN A 3 -26.05 57.81 -38.39
CA ASN A 3 -25.26 56.61 -38.14
C ASN A 3 -24.02 56.98 -37.32
N ASN A 4 -24.07 56.78 -36.00
CA ASN A 4 -22.89 56.79 -35.15
C ASN A 4 -22.00 55.61 -35.52
N LYS A 5 -20.97 55.84 -36.34
CA LYS A 5 -19.89 54.87 -36.57
C LYS A 5 -19.05 54.77 -35.30
N THR A 6 -19.30 53.75 -34.49
CA THR A 6 -18.38 53.35 -33.42
C THR A 6 -17.05 52.94 -34.04
N THR A 7 -16.02 53.77 -33.87
CA THR A 7 -14.63 53.46 -34.24
C THR A 7 -14.09 52.39 -33.31
N ILE A 8 -13.91 51.18 -33.83
CA ILE A 8 -13.20 50.11 -33.12
C ILE A 8 -11.71 50.45 -33.17
N ARG A 9 -11.10 50.74 -32.01
CA ARG A 9 -9.64 50.91 -31.91
C ARG A 9 -8.99 49.54 -32.10
N ALA A 10 -8.12 49.43 -33.10
CA ALA A 10 -7.32 48.23 -33.34
C ALA A 10 -6.05 48.27 -32.48
N PHE A 11 -5.65 47.12 -31.93
CA PHE A 11 -4.42 46.98 -31.13
C PHE A 11 -3.17 47.20 -32.00
N THR A 12 -2.17 47.85 -31.41
CA THR A 12 -0.85 48.03 -32.03
C THR A 12 0.03 46.79 -31.83
N LEU A 13 0.98 46.59 -32.74
CA LEU A 13 1.96 45.49 -32.65
C LEU A 13 2.80 45.58 -31.36
N VAL A 14 3.10 46.80 -30.92
CA VAL A 14 3.86 47.05 -29.68
C VAL A 14 3.06 46.62 -28.44
N GLU A 15 1.76 46.91 -28.38
CA GLU A 15 0.89 46.47 -27.27
C GLU A 15 0.80 44.95 -27.19
N MET A 16 0.69 44.26 -28.32
CA MET A 16 0.69 42.80 -28.35
C MET A 16 2.06 42.22 -27.95
N LEU A 17 3.16 42.82 -28.42
CA LEU A 17 4.51 42.35 -28.11
C LEU A 17 4.84 42.49 -26.62
N THR A 18 4.53 43.65 -26.03
CA THR A 18 4.74 43.91 -24.60
C THR A 18 3.87 43.01 -23.72
N THR A 19 2.62 42.77 -24.12
CA THR A 19 1.72 41.86 -23.39
C THR A 19 2.25 40.44 -23.36
N VAL A 20 2.66 39.90 -24.51
CA VAL A 20 3.23 38.54 -24.58
C VAL A 20 4.55 38.45 -23.81
N ALA A 21 5.39 39.50 -23.83
CA ALA A 21 6.62 39.55 -23.04
C ALA A 21 6.32 39.49 -21.52
N ILE A 22 5.34 40.25 -21.04
CA ILE A 22 4.93 40.22 -19.61
C ILE A 22 4.37 38.84 -19.24
N ILE A 23 3.49 38.26 -20.07
CA ILE A 23 2.95 36.90 -19.83
C ILE A 23 4.09 35.87 -19.77
N GLY A 24 5.07 35.98 -20.67
CA GLY A 24 6.26 35.11 -20.69
C GLY A 24 7.06 35.18 -19.39
N ILE A 25 7.29 36.38 -18.86
CA ILE A 25 7.99 36.58 -17.57
C ILE A 25 7.19 35.97 -16.41
N LEU A 26 5.88 36.20 -16.37
CA LEU A 26 5.01 35.65 -15.32
C LEU A 26 5.00 34.12 -15.34
N LEU A 27 4.88 33.50 -16.52
CA LEU A 27 4.91 32.04 -16.66
C LEU A 27 6.26 31.45 -16.27
N ALA A 28 7.37 32.12 -16.60
CA ALA A 28 8.72 31.67 -16.25
C ALA A 28 8.92 31.54 -14.73
N VAL A 29 8.32 32.44 -13.94
CA VAL A 29 8.37 32.39 -12.47
C VAL A 29 7.32 31.42 -11.89
N LEU A 30 6.14 31.33 -12.52
CA LEU A 30 5.01 30.55 -12.02
C LEU A 30 5.22 29.02 -12.14
N ILE A 31 5.75 28.54 -13.26
CA ILE A 31 5.87 27.09 -13.54
C ILE A 31 6.73 26.36 -12.50
N PRO A 32 7.94 26.84 -12.12
CA PRO A 32 8.75 26.18 -11.09
C PRO A 32 8.06 26.12 -9.72
N ALA A 33 7.42 27.23 -9.31
CA ALA A 33 6.70 27.32 -8.04
C ALA A 33 5.53 26.33 -7.98
N PHE A 34 4.75 26.24 -9.06
CA PHE A 34 3.64 25.30 -9.15
C PHE A 34 4.11 23.83 -9.03
N ASN A 35 5.20 23.47 -9.68
CA ASN A 35 5.76 22.12 -9.61
C ASN A 35 6.19 21.74 -8.19
N GLN A 36 6.78 22.67 -7.43
CA GLN A 36 7.17 22.43 -6.04
C GLN A 36 5.96 22.26 -5.12
N VAL A 37 4.93 23.09 -5.28
CA VAL A 37 3.67 22.98 -4.53
C VAL A 37 2.99 21.64 -4.79
N SER A 38 2.89 21.22 -6.06
CA SER A 38 2.29 19.94 -6.44
C SER A 38 3.03 18.73 -5.83
N LYS A 39 4.36 18.73 -5.86
CA LYS A 39 5.19 17.69 -5.22
C LYS A 39 4.95 17.63 -3.71
N THR A 40 4.89 18.79 -3.06
CA THR A 40 4.64 18.90 -1.62
C THR A 40 3.24 18.41 -1.27
N ALA A 41 2.23 18.82 -2.03
CA ALA A 41 0.85 18.37 -1.85
C ALA A 41 0.71 16.84 -1.99
N THR A 42 1.43 16.23 -2.94
CA THR A 42 1.43 14.78 -3.12
C THR A 42 2.08 14.06 -1.93
N ARG A 43 3.18 14.57 -1.38
CA ARG A 43 3.81 14.03 -0.16
C ARG A 43 2.90 14.16 1.06
N VAL A 44 2.23 15.30 1.22
CA VAL A 44 1.23 15.50 2.29
C VAL A 44 0.09 14.48 2.15
N LYS A 45 -0.37 14.24 0.91
CA LYS A 45 -1.38 13.22 0.63
C LYS A 45 -0.89 11.81 1.00
N GLN A 46 0.36 11.46 0.69
CA GLN A 46 0.94 10.18 1.09
C GLN A 46 1.00 10.03 2.62
N ARG A 47 1.40 11.08 3.35
CA ARG A 47 1.41 11.07 4.82
C ARG A 47 0.01 10.88 5.39
N ALA A 48 -0.99 11.56 4.84
CA ALA A 48 -2.39 11.37 5.23
C ALA A 48 -2.87 9.93 4.95
N GLN A 49 -2.46 9.34 3.83
CA GLN A 49 -2.75 7.94 3.53
C GLN A 49 -2.12 6.99 4.57
N PHE A 50 -0.85 7.21 4.95
CA PHE A 50 -0.23 6.43 6.02
C PHE A 50 -0.96 6.57 7.34
N GLN A 51 -1.37 7.77 7.74
CA GLN A 51 -2.17 7.98 8.96
C GLN A 51 -3.48 7.18 8.94
N ASN A 52 -4.19 7.15 7.80
CA ASN A 52 -5.41 6.36 7.67
C ASN A 52 -5.14 4.85 7.80
N ILE A 53 -4.06 4.36 7.19
CA ILE A 53 -3.65 2.95 7.31
C ILE A 53 -3.24 2.63 8.75
N GLU A 54 -2.57 3.56 9.44
CA GLU A 54 -2.19 3.38 10.85
C GLU A 54 -3.41 3.24 11.75
N ILE A 55 -4.40 4.11 11.61
CA ILE A 55 -5.64 4.04 12.38
C ILE A 55 -6.36 2.72 12.12
N ALA A 56 -6.41 2.28 10.85
CA ALA A 56 -7.01 1.01 10.47
C ALA A 56 -6.27 -0.19 11.11
N LEU A 57 -4.94 -0.17 11.13
CA LEU A 57 -4.12 -1.22 11.74
C LEU A 57 -4.21 -1.23 13.27
N GLU A 58 -4.29 -0.08 13.94
CA GLU A 58 -4.52 -0.03 15.39
C GLU A 58 -5.91 -0.56 15.74
N THR A 59 -6.93 -0.26 14.94
CA THR A 59 -8.28 -0.79 15.15
C THR A 59 -8.32 -2.30 14.92
N PHE A 60 -7.70 -2.77 13.83
CA PHE A 60 -7.52 -4.19 13.57
C PHE A 60 -6.82 -4.89 14.75
N ARG A 61 -5.75 -4.31 15.28
CA ARG A 61 -5.03 -4.86 16.44
C ARG A 61 -5.88 -4.86 17.70
N SER A 62 -6.67 -3.82 17.93
CA SER A 62 -7.62 -3.78 19.06
C SER A 62 -8.61 -4.95 18.98
N ASP A 63 -9.11 -5.25 17.78
CA ASP A 63 -10.12 -6.27 17.57
C ASP A 63 -9.57 -7.70 17.51
N THR A 64 -8.32 -7.88 17.04
CA THR A 64 -7.72 -9.20 16.79
C THR A 64 -6.55 -9.55 17.72
N GLY A 65 -6.08 -8.59 18.51
CA GLY A 65 -5.00 -8.73 19.49
C GLY A 65 -3.60 -8.42 18.97
N ASP A 66 -3.38 -8.44 17.65
CA ASP A 66 -2.07 -8.22 17.04
C ASP A 66 -2.18 -7.58 15.64
N TYR A 67 -1.07 -7.09 15.09
CA TYR A 67 -1.03 -6.66 13.70
C TYR A 67 -0.96 -7.85 12.74
N PRO A 68 -1.36 -7.68 11.46
CA PRO A 68 -1.26 -8.73 10.45
C PRO A 68 0.16 -9.27 10.35
N PRO A 69 0.34 -10.58 10.12
CA PRO A 69 1.68 -11.17 10.06
C PRO A 69 2.40 -10.69 8.80
N SER A 70 3.61 -10.16 8.94
CA SER A 70 4.48 -9.88 7.78
C SER A 70 5.36 -11.07 7.39
N HIS A 71 5.41 -12.12 8.22
CA HIS A 71 6.41 -13.17 8.05
C HIS A 71 6.11 -14.13 6.91
N PHE A 72 7.16 -14.58 6.23
CA PHE A 72 6.98 -15.53 5.14
C PHE A 72 6.85 -16.94 5.71
N ASP A 73 5.71 -17.59 5.46
CA ASP A 73 5.43 -18.96 5.90
C ASP A 73 4.95 -19.75 4.70
N THR A 74 5.74 -20.75 4.29
CA THR A 74 5.43 -21.59 3.12
C THR A 74 4.22 -22.50 3.36
N SER A 75 3.84 -22.77 4.61
CA SER A 75 2.70 -23.61 4.97
C SER A 75 1.35 -22.94 4.67
N ILE A 76 1.31 -21.61 4.71
CA ILE A 76 0.12 -20.80 4.40
C ILE A 76 0.13 -20.27 2.96
N GLY A 77 1.06 -20.76 2.14
CA GLY A 77 1.30 -20.30 0.78
C GLY A 77 2.16 -19.05 0.75
N GLN A 78 2.63 -18.71 -0.44
CA GLN A 78 3.45 -17.53 -0.58
C GLN A 78 2.45 -16.34 -0.58
N TYR A 79 2.33 -15.58 0.51
CA TYR A 79 1.38 -14.46 0.58
C TYR A 79 2.10 -13.27 1.17
N SER A 80 2.26 -12.21 0.39
CA SER A 80 3.16 -11.12 0.77
C SER A 80 2.60 -10.30 1.92
N ALA A 81 3.49 -9.67 2.68
CA ALA A 81 3.11 -8.80 3.80
C ALA A 81 2.17 -7.66 3.36
N ALA A 82 2.38 -7.10 2.16
CA ALA A 82 1.53 -6.04 1.62
C ALA A 82 0.12 -6.52 1.24
N GLU A 83 -0.03 -7.76 0.77
CA GLU A 83 -1.35 -8.34 0.51
C GLU A 83 -2.09 -8.64 1.81
N ARG A 84 -1.38 -9.15 2.83
CA ARG A 84 -1.94 -9.38 4.16
C ARG A 84 -2.39 -8.09 4.84
N LEU A 85 -1.63 -7.02 4.68
CA LEU A 85 -2.03 -5.68 5.12
C LEU A 85 -3.36 -5.29 4.48
N ALA A 86 -3.48 -5.41 3.15
CA ALA A 86 -4.71 -5.05 2.44
C ALA A 86 -5.89 -5.94 2.86
N GLU A 87 -5.68 -7.26 2.99
CA GLU A 87 -6.71 -8.17 3.47
C GLU A 87 -7.17 -7.84 4.89
N ALA A 88 -6.25 -7.49 5.79
CA ALA A 88 -6.59 -7.17 7.17
C ALA A 88 -7.44 -5.91 7.29
N VAL A 89 -7.12 -4.86 6.53
CA VAL A 89 -7.78 -3.55 6.68
C VAL A 89 -9.01 -3.39 5.77
N VAL A 90 -9.08 -4.09 4.64
CA VAL A 90 -10.17 -3.97 3.65
C VAL A 90 -10.97 -5.27 3.50
N GLY A 91 -10.36 -6.43 3.73
CA GLY A 91 -10.84 -7.72 3.24
C GLY A 91 -10.49 -7.94 1.77
N ARG A 92 -10.64 -9.18 1.28
CA ARG A 92 -10.33 -9.52 -0.12
C ARG A 92 -11.39 -9.03 -1.13
N ASP A 93 -12.62 -8.89 -0.65
CA ASP A 93 -13.78 -8.46 -1.42
C ASP A 93 -14.30 -7.06 -1.01
N GLY A 94 -13.67 -6.42 -0.02
CA GLY A 94 -14.05 -5.10 0.47
C GLY A 94 -15.11 -5.09 1.57
N PHE A 95 -15.63 -6.25 1.98
CA PHE A 95 -16.62 -6.36 3.05
C PHE A 95 -16.00 -6.71 4.41
N GLY A 96 -14.73 -6.34 4.62
CA GLY A 96 -14.01 -6.58 5.87
C GLY A 96 -13.29 -7.93 5.96
N PHE A 97 -12.52 -8.06 7.02
CA PHE A 97 -11.63 -9.18 7.32
C PHE A 97 -12.37 -10.33 7.99
N HIS A 98 -12.14 -11.56 7.54
CA HIS A 98 -12.71 -12.75 8.18
C HIS A 98 -11.74 -13.28 9.25
N PRO A 99 -12.12 -13.36 10.54
CA PRO A 99 -11.21 -13.75 11.63
C PRO A 99 -10.50 -15.09 11.43
N ALA A 100 -11.19 -16.06 10.80
CA ALA A 100 -10.63 -17.36 10.50
C ALA A 100 -9.69 -17.41 9.27
N SER A 101 -9.47 -16.31 8.54
CA SER A 101 -8.63 -16.32 7.32
C SER A 101 -7.24 -16.93 7.53
N ARG A 102 -6.62 -16.68 8.70
CA ARG A 102 -5.23 -17.04 8.98
C ARG A 102 -4.23 -16.56 7.91
N PHE A 103 -4.65 -15.66 7.02
CA PHE A 103 -3.89 -15.11 5.90
C PHE A 103 -3.35 -16.17 4.93
N TYR A 104 -4.13 -17.23 4.66
CA TYR A 104 -3.76 -18.20 3.62
C TYR A 104 -3.78 -17.56 2.24
N GLU A 105 -2.72 -17.76 1.47
CA GLU A 105 -2.64 -17.32 0.08
C GLU A 105 -3.88 -17.73 -0.74
N SER A 106 -4.31 -18.98 -0.57
CA SER A 106 -5.45 -19.60 -1.25
C SER A 106 -6.78 -18.89 -0.98
N GLY A 107 -6.82 -17.92 -0.06
CA GLY A 107 -8.04 -17.25 0.37
C GLY A 107 -8.95 -18.14 1.19
N LYS A 108 -8.41 -19.26 1.68
CA LYS A 108 -9.06 -20.12 2.65
C LYS A 108 -8.84 -19.58 4.06
N GLY A 109 -9.45 -20.22 5.03
CA GLY A 109 -9.28 -20.01 6.45
C GLY A 109 -9.81 -21.22 7.21
N ASP A 110 -9.90 -21.15 8.53
CA ASP A 110 -10.21 -22.30 9.38
C ASP A 110 -11.47 -21.95 10.20
N ILE A 111 -12.64 -22.11 9.57
CA ILE A 111 -13.90 -21.56 10.09
C ILE A 111 -14.37 -22.36 11.31
N ASP A 112 -14.24 -23.68 11.25
CA ASP A 112 -14.69 -24.59 12.31
C ASP A 112 -13.61 -24.88 13.36
N GLY A 113 -12.38 -24.42 13.14
CA GLY A 113 -11.28 -24.54 14.09
C GLY A 113 -10.68 -25.94 14.14
N ASP A 114 -10.93 -26.78 13.13
CA ASP A 114 -10.38 -28.13 13.05
C ASP A 114 -8.91 -28.18 12.58
N GLY A 115 -8.35 -27.03 12.16
CA GLY A 115 -6.99 -26.88 11.67
C GLY A 115 -6.85 -27.09 10.16
N THR A 116 -7.93 -27.35 9.44
CA THR A 116 -7.98 -27.59 8.00
C THR A 116 -8.44 -26.33 7.27
N PRO A 117 -7.78 -25.92 6.17
CA PRO A 117 -8.23 -24.76 5.41
C PRO A 117 -9.53 -24.99 4.61
N ASP A 118 -10.55 -24.21 4.93
CA ASP A 118 -11.87 -24.06 4.30
C ASP A 118 -12.00 -22.78 3.46
N PRO A 119 -12.90 -22.72 2.46
CA PRO A 119 -13.75 -23.81 2.00
C PRO A 119 -12.99 -24.94 1.34
N VAL A 120 -13.62 -26.11 1.32
CA VAL A 120 -13.21 -27.19 0.43
C VAL A 120 -13.43 -26.77 -1.03
N GLY A 121 -12.53 -27.18 -1.92
CA GLY A 121 -12.60 -26.83 -3.34
C GLY A 121 -11.96 -25.48 -3.69
N GLN A 122 -12.54 -24.79 -4.68
CA GLN A 122 -11.97 -23.58 -5.31
C GLN A 122 -12.49 -22.26 -4.72
N GLY A 123 -13.37 -22.30 -3.71
CA GLY A 123 -13.92 -21.11 -3.06
C GLY A 123 -12.91 -20.39 -2.15
N THR A 124 -13.31 -19.22 -1.67
CA THR A 124 -12.59 -18.49 -0.61
C THR A 124 -13.47 -18.35 0.63
N ILE A 125 -12.85 -18.13 1.78
CA ILE A 125 -13.53 -17.80 3.04
C ILE A 125 -14.31 -16.48 2.96
N TYR A 126 -14.07 -15.69 1.92
CA TYR A 126 -14.73 -14.41 1.66
C TYR A 126 -15.91 -14.53 0.69
N ASN A 127 -16.48 -15.72 0.43
CA ASN A 127 -17.66 -15.81 -0.44
C ASN A 127 -18.91 -15.20 0.25
N ALA A 128 -19.11 -13.90 0.04
CA ALA A 128 -20.21 -13.13 0.59
C ALA A 128 -21.56 -13.43 -0.06
N ILE A 129 -21.62 -14.23 -1.15
CA ILE A 129 -22.85 -14.49 -1.90
C ILE A 129 -23.43 -15.85 -1.54
N ASP A 130 -22.61 -16.90 -1.59
CA ASP A 130 -23.08 -18.28 -1.39
C ASP A 130 -22.77 -18.83 0.01
N GLY A 131 -21.89 -18.16 0.77
CA GLY A 131 -21.35 -18.69 2.00
C GLY A 131 -20.22 -19.70 1.75
N VAL A 132 -19.91 -20.51 2.76
CA VAL A 132 -18.74 -21.38 2.81
C VAL A 132 -19.13 -22.76 3.35
N ILE A 133 -18.59 -23.81 2.73
CA ILE A 133 -18.74 -25.20 3.18
C ILE A 133 -17.37 -25.71 3.63
N CYS A 134 -17.33 -26.25 4.84
CA CYS A 134 -16.10 -26.73 5.48
C CYS A 134 -15.94 -28.25 5.28
N SER A 135 -14.72 -28.76 5.45
CA SER A 135 -14.44 -30.20 5.31
C SER A 135 -15.20 -31.07 6.31
N SER A 136 -15.50 -30.54 7.49
CA SER A 136 -16.32 -31.17 8.52
C SER A 136 -17.80 -31.34 8.13
N GLY A 137 -18.24 -30.69 7.04
CA GLY A 137 -19.65 -30.54 6.69
C GLY A 137 -20.33 -29.33 7.35
N TYR A 138 -19.60 -28.55 8.17
CA TYR A 138 -20.09 -27.27 8.67
C TYR A 138 -20.36 -26.30 7.51
N VAL A 139 -21.52 -25.66 7.51
CA VAL A 139 -21.91 -24.67 6.51
C VAL A 139 -22.06 -23.34 7.19
N GLN A 140 -21.28 -22.36 6.74
CA GLN A 140 -21.48 -20.97 7.08
C GLN A 140 -22.28 -20.31 5.95
N THR A 141 -23.49 -19.88 6.24
CA THR A 141 -24.32 -19.17 5.24
C THR A 141 -23.67 -17.84 4.84
N ALA A 142 -24.10 -17.28 3.71
CA ALA A 142 -23.61 -15.98 3.26
C ALA A 142 -23.88 -14.85 4.26
N GLU A 143 -25.01 -14.92 5.00
CA GLU A 143 -25.35 -13.94 6.02
C GLU A 143 -24.43 -14.06 7.24
N GLU A 144 -24.23 -15.27 7.75
CA GLU A 144 -23.29 -15.53 8.86
C GLU A 144 -21.86 -15.16 8.49
N ASN A 145 -21.44 -15.47 7.26
CA ASN A 145 -20.14 -15.12 6.75
C ASN A 145 -19.92 -13.61 6.70
N ARG A 146 -20.94 -12.81 6.35
CA ARG A 146 -20.86 -11.34 6.42
C ARG A 146 -20.89 -10.84 7.86
N ALA A 147 -21.72 -11.43 8.71
CA ALA A 147 -21.90 -11.00 10.09
C ALA A 147 -20.65 -11.24 10.97
N VAL A 148 -19.86 -12.28 10.70
CA VAL A 148 -18.65 -12.59 11.48
C VAL A 148 -17.43 -11.73 11.09
N ARG A 149 -17.49 -11.08 9.93
CA ARG A 149 -16.38 -10.25 9.44
C ARG A 149 -16.23 -9.01 10.31
N LYS A 150 -15.00 -8.54 10.40
CA LYS A 150 -14.64 -7.32 11.11
C LYS A 150 -14.20 -6.25 10.12
N GLY A 151 -14.48 -4.98 10.44
CA GLY A 151 -14.23 -3.89 9.52
C GLY A 151 -15.26 -3.85 8.36
N PRO A 152 -14.88 -3.35 7.17
CA PRO A 152 -13.54 -2.88 6.79
C PRO A 152 -13.04 -1.76 7.71
N TYR A 153 -11.77 -1.82 8.09
CA TYR A 153 -11.14 -0.80 8.93
C TYR A 153 -10.64 0.39 8.11
N LEU A 154 -10.51 0.19 6.80
CA LEU A 154 -10.19 1.21 5.83
C LEU A 154 -11.17 1.11 4.65
N GLU A 155 -11.96 2.16 4.46
CA GLU A 155 -12.94 2.21 3.39
C GLU A 155 -12.29 2.11 2.00
N LEU A 156 -12.93 1.40 1.08
CA LEU A 156 -12.34 1.05 -0.21
C LEU A 156 -11.99 2.29 -1.04
N GLU A 157 -12.81 3.34 -0.98
CA GLU A 157 -12.56 4.62 -1.65
C GLU A 157 -11.31 5.35 -1.14
N ASN A 158 -10.92 5.09 0.12
CA ASN A 158 -9.78 5.72 0.79
C ASN A 158 -8.56 4.80 0.85
N ALA A 159 -8.75 3.50 0.62
CA ALA A 159 -7.70 2.48 0.70
C ALA A 159 -6.68 2.56 -0.44
N ASN A 160 -7.06 3.15 -1.59
CA ASN A 160 -6.29 3.04 -2.83
C ASN A 160 -5.90 1.58 -3.12
N ALA A 161 -6.84 0.66 -2.88
CA ALA A 161 -6.64 -0.76 -3.04
C ALA A 161 -6.65 -1.13 -4.52
N VAL A 162 -5.63 -1.86 -4.97
CA VAL A 162 -5.47 -2.28 -6.35
C VAL A 162 -5.29 -3.79 -6.40
N ARG A 163 -5.97 -4.44 -7.35
CA ARG A 163 -5.76 -5.86 -7.60
C ARG A 163 -4.36 -6.08 -8.17
N LEU A 164 -3.61 -6.99 -7.57
CA LEU A 164 -2.25 -7.28 -8.00
C LEU A 164 -2.21 -7.75 -9.46
N SER A 165 -3.24 -8.48 -9.90
CA SER A 165 -3.45 -8.92 -11.28
C SER A 165 -3.42 -7.78 -12.30
N ASN A 166 -3.80 -6.56 -11.89
CA ASN A 166 -3.84 -5.40 -12.79
C ASN A 166 -2.47 -4.83 -13.09
N TYR A 167 -1.42 -5.13 -12.29
CA TYR A 167 -0.08 -4.60 -12.52
C TYR A 167 0.70 -5.33 -13.64
N GLY A 168 0.07 -6.30 -14.31
CA GLY A 168 0.64 -7.01 -15.46
C GLY A 168 1.67 -8.09 -15.09
N ALA A 169 2.35 -8.63 -16.10
CA ALA A 169 3.21 -9.82 -15.99
C ALA A 169 4.32 -9.71 -14.93
N ILE A 170 4.84 -8.51 -14.68
CA ILE A 170 5.94 -8.26 -13.74
C ILE A 170 5.53 -8.68 -12.32
N TYR A 171 4.38 -8.21 -11.84
CA TYR A 171 3.84 -8.60 -10.53
C TYR A 171 3.13 -9.95 -10.55
N GLN A 172 2.86 -10.53 -11.73
CA GLN A 172 2.33 -11.89 -11.89
C GLN A 172 3.44 -12.96 -11.93
N SER A 173 4.73 -12.58 -11.99
CA SER A 173 5.82 -13.51 -12.30
C SER A 173 6.32 -14.39 -11.14
N LEU A 174 6.00 -14.08 -9.87
CA LEU A 174 6.04 -15.07 -8.78
C LEU A 174 4.84 -16.01 -8.77
N TRP A 175 3.84 -15.72 -9.60
CA TRP A 175 2.49 -16.23 -9.45
C TRP A 175 2.03 -16.77 -10.78
N GLN A 176 2.73 -17.82 -11.23
CA GLN A 176 2.30 -18.63 -12.35
C GLN A 176 0.79 -18.85 -12.23
N LYS A 177 0.06 -18.44 -13.26
CA LYS A 177 -1.29 -18.89 -13.63
C LYS A 177 -1.75 -20.19 -12.91
N GLN A 178 -2.19 -20.08 -11.66
CA GLN A 178 -2.66 -21.21 -10.87
C GLN A 178 -3.84 -20.76 -10.01
N ASN A 179 -4.94 -20.37 -10.66
CA ASN A 179 -6.26 -20.24 -10.05
C ASN A 179 -6.29 -19.57 -8.65
N LYS A 180 -5.39 -18.63 -8.36
CA LYS A 180 -5.35 -17.96 -7.07
C LYS A 180 -6.52 -16.98 -7.02
N PRO A 181 -7.18 -16.86 -5.86
CA PRO A 181 -8.24 -15.87 -5.75
C PRO A 181 -7.64 -14.48 -5.92
N PRO A 182 -8.42 -13.51 -6.44
CA PRO A 182 -7.96 -12.14 -6.59
C PRO A 182 -7.44 -11.55 -5.26
N SER A 183 -6.16 -11.16 -5.23
CA SER A 183 -5.55 -10.46 -4.09
C SER A 183 -5.47 -8.94 -4.31
N LEU A 184 -5.43 -8.19 -3.21
CA LEU A 184 -5.35 -6.74 -3.18
C LEU A 184 -4.05 -6.30 -2.53
N VAL A 185 -3.55 -5.14 -2.93
CA VAL A 185 -2.49 -4.39 -2.23
C VAL A 185 -2.93 -2.94 -2.11
N LEU A 186 -2.51 -2.27 -1.04
CA LEU A 186 -2.67 -0.83 -0.93
C LEU A 186 -1.57 -0.16 -1.76
N ALA A 187 -1.94 0.73 -2.68
CA ALA A 187 -0.98 1.45 -3.49
C ALA A 187 -0.70 2.84 -2.89
N ASP A 188 0.54 3.33 -3.02
CA ASP A 188 0.89 4.72 -2.72
C ASP A 188 0.16 5.71 -3.66
N VAL A 189 0.25 7.00 -3.37
CA VAL A 189 -0.43 8.03 -4.17
C VAL A 189 0.32 8.39 -5.47
N PHE A 190 1.54 7.89 -5.65
CA PHE A 190 2.45 8.30 -6.72
C PHE A 190 2.21 7.49 -7.99
N LYS A 191 1.34 7.98 -8.87
CA LYS A 191 0.88 7.28 -10.09
C LYS A 191 1.99 7.00 -11.12
N THR A 192 2.84 6.02 -10.86
CA THR A 192 4.04 5.66 -11.64
C THR A 192 3.86 4.37 -12.45
N ALA A 193 3.11 3.39 -11.93
CA ALA A 193 2.94 2.08 -12.56
C ALA A 193 1.75 2.07 -13.54
N LYS A 194 1.96 1.55 -14.76
CA LYS A 194 0.86 1.29 -15.71
C LYS A 194 0.17 -0.02 -15.37
N LEU A 195 -1.15 0.02 -15.25
CA LEU A 195 -1.99 -1.17 -15.13
C LEU A 195 -2.31 -1.74 -16.52
N THR A 196 -2.83 -2.97 -16.55
CA THR A 196 -3.45 -3.61 -17.71
C THR A 196 -4.66 -2.83 -18.26
N THR A 197 -5.18 -1.87 -17.49
CA THR A 197 -6.37 -1.07 -17.80
C THR A 197 -6.04 0.33 -18.35
N ASP A 198 -4.81 0.56 -18.84
CA ASP A 198 -4.25 1.86 -19.27
C ASP A 198 -4.22 2.96 -18.20
N ARG A 199 -4.72 2.68 -16.99
CA ARG A 199 -4.68 3.58 -15.84
C ARG A 199 -3.33 3.48 -15.15
N LYS A 200 -2.81 4.63 -14.73
CA LYS A 200 -1.64 4.67 -13.84
C LYS A 200 -2.07 4.59 -12.38
N THR A 201 -1.30 3.85 -11.58
CA THR A 201 -1.47 3.75 -10.14
C THR A 201 -0.13 3.82 -9.42
N GLY A 202 -0.19 3.95 -8.09
CA GLY A 202 0.96 3.90 -7.20
C GLY A 202 1.64 2.54 -7.12
N ARG A 203 2.83 2.53 -6.51
CA ARG A 203 3.49 1.27 -6.12
C ARG A 203 2.83 0.69 -4.88
N PRO A 204 2.85 -0.64 -4.70
CA PRO A 204 2.38 -1.24 -3.45
C PRO A 204 3.08 -0.64 -2.22
N ILE A 205 2.34 -0.39 -1.16
CA ILE A 205 2.94 -0.02 0.13
C ILE A 205 3.51 -1.29 0.74
N LEU A 206 4.82 -1.31 1.01
CA LEU A 206 5.45 -2.42 1.71
C LEU A 206 5.13 -2.33 3.20
N TYR A 207 4.98 -3.50 3.83
CA TYR A 207 4.55 -3.63 5.21
C TYR A 207 5.51 -4.52 5.99
N TYR A 208 5.92 -4.05 7.17
CA TYR A 208 6.83 -4.77 8.06
C TYR A 208 6.23 -4.77 9.47
N ARG A 209 5.86 -5.93 10.00
CA ARG A 209 5.43 -6.08 11.39
C ARG A 209 6.65 -6.20 12.29
N ALA A 210 6.66 -5.50 13.42
CA ALA A 210 7.72 -5.64 14.41
C ALA A 210 7.61 -6.99 15.14
N ASN A 211 8.73 -7.69 15.28
CA ASN A 211 8.88 -8.79 16.20
C ASN A 211 9.42 -8.26 17.54
N ARG A 212 8.52 -8.10 18.51
CA ARG A 212 8.80 -7.58 19.85
C ARG A 212 9.74 -8.44 20.70
N LEU A 213 9.96 -9.70 20.29
CA LEU A 213 10.91 -10.59 20.96
C LEU A 213 12.35 -10.38 20.49
N LYS A 214 12.54 -9.54 19.46
CA LYS A 214 13.84 -9.24 18.86
C LYS A 214 14.18 -7.78 19.08
N THR A 215 15.45 -7.50 19.37
CA THR A 215 15.94 -6.16 19.69
C THR A 215 16.97 -5.65 18.70
N GLY A 216 17.40 -6.48 17.74
CA GLY A 216 18.39 -6.09 16.74
C GLY A 216 17.85 -5.09 15.72
N HIS A 217 18.76 -4.35 15.13
CA HIS A 217 18.50 -3.44 14.01
C HIS A 217 19.76 -3.23 13.16
N SER A 218 20.29 -4.30 12.58
CA SER A 218 21.53 -4.27 11.79
C SER A 218 21.48 -5.15 10.54
N ALA A 219 22.09 -4.69 9.45
CA ALA A 219 22.25 -5.49 8.24
C ALA A 219 23.17 -6.71 8.45
N ASP A 220 24.05 -6.69 9.46
CA ASP A 220 25.00 -7.77 9.74
C ASP A 220 24.37 -8.93 10.52
N THR A 221 23.24 -8.70 11.20
CA THR A 221 22.62 -9.68 12.10
C THR A 221 21.12 -9.78 11.87
N ILE A 222 20.74 -10.08 10.63
CA ILE A 222 19.34 -10.08 10.16
C ILE A 222 18.41 -10.95 11.03
N GLY A 223 18.89 -12.11 11.49
CA GLY A 223 18.10 -13.05 12.29
C GLY A 223 17.65 -12.51 13.65
N ALA A 224 18.37 -11.54 14.21
CA ALA A 224 18.08 -10.94 15.52
C ALA A 224 17.28 -9.63 15.42
N ASN A 225 16.89 -9.22 14.22
CA ASN A 225 16.29 -7.90 14.02
C ASN A 225 14.80 -7.84 14.33
N THR A 226 14.38 -6.67 14.81
CA THR A 226 12.99 -6.30 15.07
C THR A 226 12.13 -6.45 13.81
N TYR A 227 12.66 -6.04 12.66
CA TYR A 227 12.02 -6.20 11.36
C TYR A 227 12.82 -7.14 10.48
N ALA A 228 12.13 -8.08 9.83
CA ALA A 228 12.72 -8.90 8.79
C ALA A 228 12.53 -8.23 7.42
N TYR A 229 13.54 -7.49 6.97
CA TYR A 229 13.45 -6.70 5.73
C TYR A 229 13.06 -7.54 4.50
N ALA A 230 13.52 -8.79 4.41
CA ALA A 230 13.25 -9.67 3.29
C ALA A 230 11.75 -10.01 3.15
N GLU A 231 11.02 -10.08 4.27
CA GLU A 231 9.62 -10.49 4.28
C GLU A 231 8.67 -9.38 3.83
N GLY A 232 8.96 -8.13 4.21
CA GLY A 232 8.21 -6.97 3.71
C GLY A 232 8.58 -6.58 2.28
N ASN A 233 9.80 -6.90 1.84
CA ASN A 233 10.32 -6.51 0.52
C ASN A 233 10.00 -7.51 -0.62
N VAL A 234 9.21 -8.55 -0.34
CA VAL A 234 8.90 -9.59 -1.35
C VAL A 234 8.34 -8.94 -2.60
N ILE A 235 7.33 -8.07 -2.49
CA ILE A 235 6.69 -7.44 -3.65
C ILE A 235 7.67 -6.60 -4.51
N ALA A 236 8.59 -5.84 -3.91
CA ALA A 236 9.53 -5.05 -4.71
C ALA A 236 10.46 -5.95 -5.52
N THR A 237 10.94 -7.03 -4.91
CA THR A 237 11.86 -7.99 -5.54
C THR A 237 11.27 -8.54 -6.84
N LEU A 238 9.94 -8.67 -6.91
CA LEU A 238 9.23 -9.24 -8.07
C LEU A 238 9.21 -8.26 -9.24
N THR A 239 9.34 -6.99 -8.92
CA THR A 239 9.52 -5.94 -9.92
C THR A 239 10.95 -5.78 -10.39
N GLY A 240 11.84 -6.69 -9.98
CA GLY A 240 13.28 -6.60 -10.23
C GLY A 240 13.96 -5.52 -9.38
N GLN A 241 13.27 -4.98 -8.36
CA GLN A 241 13.83 -3.99 -7.46
C GLN A 241 14.35 -4.67 -6.20
N SER A 242 15.63 -4.48 -5.90
CA SER A 242 16.25 -5.01 -4.68
C SER A 242 16.53 -3.86 -3.73
N ILE A 243 15.94 -3.92 -2.53
CA ILE A 243 16.28 -2.99 -1.45
C ILE A 243 17.45 -3.61 -0.70
N GLU A 244 18.57 -2.89 -0.65
CA GLU A 244 19.71 -3.32 0.13
C GLU A 244 19.37 -3.36 1.62
N ALA A 245 19.73 -4.45 2.30
CA ALA A 245 19.47 -4.59 3.74
C ALA A 245 20.10 -3.43 4.53
N GLY A 246 21.35 -3.05 4.18
CA GLY A 246 22.05 -1.91 4.76
C GLY A 246 21.28 -0.61 4.61
N TRP A 247 20.75 -0.35 3.41
CA TRP A 247 19.91 0.81 3.15
C TRP A 247 18.68 0.81 4.06
N PHE A 248 17.93 -0.30 4.12
CA PHE A 248 16.70 -0.39 4.92
C PHE A 248 16.97 -0.18 6.41
N TYR A 249 17.94 -0.89 7.00
CA TYR A 249 18.22 -0.78 8.43
C TYR A 249 18.84 0.56 8.80
N ASN A 250 19.62 1.20 7.92
CA ASN A 250 20.11 2.55 8.18
C ASN A 250 18.99 3.58 8.13
N ARG A 251 18.08 3.45 7.16
CA ARG A 251 17.02 4.43 6.95
C ARG A 251 15.94 4.38 8.04
N THR A 252 15.61 3.19 8.50
CA THR A 252 14.61 2.95 9.56
C THR A 252 15.16 3.08 10.98
N ARG A 253 16.45 3.38 11.16
CA ARG A 253 17.11 3.50 12.48
C ARG A 253 16.67 4.78 13.20
N ASN A 254 16.34 4.64 14.47
CA ASN A 254 16.10 5.76 15.37
C ASN A 254 17.43 6.41 15.81
N PRO A 255 17.65 7.71 15.58
CA PRO A 255 18.85 8.41 16.05
C PRO A 255 19.09 8.42 17.54
N ASN A 256 18.00 8.46 18.30
CA ASN A 256 18.08 8.73 19.73
C ASN A 256 18.53 7.46 20.50
N PHE A 257 18.60 6.32 19.82
CA PHE A 257 18.97 5.02 20.37
C PHE A 257 20.00 4.32 19.47
N THR A 258 21.28 4.56 19.77
CA THR A 258 22.41 4.07 18.96
C THR A 258 23.06 2.80 19.52
N ASP A 259 22.96 2.56 20.83
CA ASP A 259 23.53 1.38 21.50
C ASP A 259 22.59 0.83 22.59
N PRO A 260 21.92 -0.32 22.36
CA PRO A 260 21.85 -1.03 21.09
C PRO A 260 21.03 -0.24 20.04
N PRO A 261 21.32 -0.40 18.73
CA PRO A 261 20.56 0.29 17.69
C PRO A 261 19.11 -0.17 17.67
N ARG A 262 18.17 0.79 17.56
CA ARG A 262 16.73 0.52 17.49
C ARG A 262 16.08 1.20 16.29
N PRO A 263 15.01 0.62 15.72
CA PRO A 263 14.22 1.30 14.70
C PRO A 263 13.32 2.40 15.30
N TYR A 264 12.80 3.30 14.45
CA TYR A 264 11.82 4.32 14.88
C TYR A 264 10.58 3.74 15.55
N ARG A 265 10.05 2.61 15.06
CA ARG A 265 8.74 2.06 15.47
C ARG A 265 8.81 0.65 16.07
N ALA A 266 9.81 0.35 16.90
CA ALA A 266 10.16 -0.99 17.40
C ALA A 266 9.00 -1.86 17.95
N GLU A 267 7.88 -1.26 18.36
CA GLU A 267 6.74 -1.94 18.98
C GLU A 267 5.51 -2.11 18.05
N SER A 268 5.56 -1.62 16.81
CA SER A 268 4.38 -1.62 15.92
C SER A 268 4.71 -2.17 14.53
N PHE A 269 4.77 -1.31 13.53
CA PHE A 269 5.00 -1.66 12.14
C PHE A 269 5.63 -0.48 11.39
N ILE A 270 6.20 -0.79 10.23
CA ILE A 270 6.69 0.18 9.27
C ILE A 270 5.90 0.02 7.98
N LEU A 271 5.42 1.14 7.43
CA LEU A 271 4.93 1.23 6.05
C LEU A 271 5.99 1.94 5.22
N HIS A 272 6.19 1.47 3.99
CA HIS A 272 7.21 1.98 3.09
C HIS A 272 6.64 2.16 1.68
N SER A 273 6.64 3.41 1.22
CA SER A 273 6.25 3.85 -0.11
C SER A 273 7.49 4.09 -0.96
N ALA A 274 7.49 3.60 -2.21
CA ALA A 274 8.54 3.84 -3.20
C ALA A 274 8.67 5.31 -3.62
N GLY A 275 7.68 6.14 -3.31
CA GLY A 275 7.79 7.57 -3.55
C GLY A 275 7.60 7.97 -5.03
N PRO A 276 7.91 9.24 -5.36
CA PRO A 276 7.75 9.81 -6.70
C PRO A 276 8.43 9.06 -7.85
N ASP A 277 9.60 8.46 -7.63
CA ASP A 277 10.34 7.73 -8.67
C ASP A 277 9.77 6.30 -8.91
N GLY A 278 9.02 5.77 -7.94
CA GLY A 278 8.42 4.46 -7.99
C GLY A 278 9.45 3.31 -7.90
N VAL A 279 10.60 3.56 -7.28
CA VAL A 279 11.68 2.62 -7.04
C VAL A 279 11.96 2.55 -5.53
N TYR A 280 11.78 1.39 -4.90
CA TYR A 280 12.14 1.25 -3.49
C TYR A 280 13.66 1.22 -3.30
N GLY A 281 14.11 1.69 -2.14
CA GLY A 281 15.52 1.79 -1.77
C GLY A 281 16.18 3.09 -2.23
N THR A 282 15.40 4.11 -2.58
CA THR A 282 15.91 5.41 -3.07
C THR A 282 15.64 6.53 -2.07
N THR A 283 16.26 7.68 -2.27
CA THR A 283 16.22 8.80 -1.31
C THR A 283 14.86 9.47 -1.18
N ASP A 284 13.93 9.27 -2.12
CA ASP A 284 12.58 9.84 -2.10
C ASP A 284 11.53 8.89 -1.54
N ASP A 285 11.94 7.70 -1.10
CA ASP A 285 11.11 6.80 -0.32
C ASP A 285 10.51 7.48 0.91
N MET A 286 9.29 7.07 1.24
CA MET A 286 8.57 7.61 2.38
C MET A 286 8.18 6.49 3.32
N PHE A 287 8.38 6.73 4.61
CA PHE A 287 7.93 5.85 5.67
C PHE A 287 6.83 6.51 6.49
N ASN A 288 6.16 5.72 7.34
CA ASN A 288 5.14 6.19 8.25
C ASN A 288 5.70 6.78 9.56
N PHE A 289 6.88 7.40 9.46
CA PHE A 289 7.52 8.17 10.51
C PHE A 289 8.38 9.24 9.83
N ASP A 290 8.64 10.33 10.54
CA ASP A 290 9.51 11.38 10.02
C ASP A 290 10.96 11.03 10.27
N GLU A 291 11.70 10.88 9.16
CA GLU A 291 13.12 10.53 9.13
C GLU A 291 14.02 11.73 9.45
N ARG A 292 13.65 12.51 10.47
CA ARG A 292 14.21 13.82 10.84
C ARG A 292 14.12 14.90 9.74
N GLU A 293 13.74 16.09 10.19
CA GLU A 293 14.21 17.37 9.63
C GLU A 293 15.70 17.58 9.98
#